data_AF-A0A2G2V8N6-F1
#
_entry.id   AF-A0A2G2V8N6-F1
#
_cell.length_a   1.000
_cell.length_b   1.000
_cell.length_c   1.000
_cell.angle_alpha   90.00
_cell.angle_beta   90.00
_cell.angle_gamma   90.00
#
_symmetry.space_group_name_H-M   'P 1'
#
loop_
_entity.id
_entity.type
_entity.pdbx_description
1 polymer ?
#
loop_
_entity_poly.entity_id
_entity_poly.type
_entity_poly.pdbx_seq_one_letter_code
_entity_poly.pdbx_strand_id
1 'polypeptide(L)'
;MRKYKTLPSYRRNHEDGFAHFNFGFTYDEFQDDYKVVGFFPVYTNGQGHPSHVDVKICSLKSDSWRRFDDLQGRELLGDSAKFVKGKLHWLDMQWNIISIDLTDEKWEEVEKPSCFERCPTV
;
A
#
# COMPACT_ATOMS: atom_id res chain seq x y z
N MET A 1 -8.97 -22.73 18.16
CA MET A 1 -9.61 -22.42 16.86
C MET A 1 -9.04 -21.12 16.33
N ARG A 2 -8.53 -21.09 15.10
CA ARG A 2 -8.06 -19.86 14.46
C ARG A 2 -9.28 -19.18 13.82
N LYS A 3 -9.69 -18.01 14.32
CA LYS A 3 -10.73 -17.19 13.68
C LYS A 3 -10.09 -16.45 12.52
N TYR A 4 -10.67 -16.54 11.33
CA TYR A 4 -10.30 -15.71 10.18
C TYR A 4 -11.53 -14.88 9.79
N LYS A 5 -11.29 -13.68 9.24
CA LYS A 5 -12.31 -12.83 8.64
C LYS A 5 -11.96 -12.64 7.17
N THR A 6 -12.93 -12.87 6.30
CA THR A 6 -12.80 -12.53 4.87
C THR A 6 -13.01 -11.03 4.73
N LEU A 7 -12.12 -10.35 4.01
CA LEU A 7 -12.29 -8.93 3.72
C LEU A 7 -13.45 -8.73 2.74
N PRO A 8 -14.19 -7.61 2.84
CA PRO A 8 -15.24 -7.29 1.88
C PRO A 8 -14.69 -7.32 0.46
N SER A 9 -15.49 -7.80 -0.49
CA SER A 9 -15.05 -7.92 -1.89
C SER A 9 -14.70 -6.54 -2.44
N TYR A 10 -13.49 -6.39 -2.97
CA TYR A 10 -13.16 -5.26 -3.81
C TYR A 10 -13.63 -5.56 -5.25
N ARG A 11 -14.50 -4.70 -5.81
CA ARG A 11 -14.90 -4.82 -7.23
C ARG A 11 -13.69 -4.53 -8.12
N ARG A 12 -13.16 -5.59 -8.74
CA ARG A 12 -12.20 -5.49 -9.84
C ARG A 12 -12.96 -5.09 -11.10
N ASN A 13 -12.51 -4.04 -11.77
CA ASN A 13 -13.06 -3.64 -13.07
C ASN A 13 -12.30 -4.25 -14.25
N HIS A 14 -11.22 -5.03 -14.05
CA HIS A 14 -10.44 -5.59 -15.15
C HIS A 14 -9.98 -7.04 -14.92
N GLU A 15 -10.13 -7.83 -15.97
CA GLU A 15 -9.63 -9.18 -16.19
C GLU A 15 -8.23 -9.09 -16.83
N ASP A 16 -7.19 -8.84 -16.05
CA ASP A 16 -5.82 -9.03 -16.55
C ASP A 16 -4.96 -9.75 -15.51
N GLY A 17 -4.13 -10.66 -16.01
CA GLY A 17 -3.33 -11.61 -15.26
C GLY A 17 -2.22 -10.96 -14.42
N PHE A 18 -1.79 -11.71 -13.38
CA PHE A 18 -0.67 -11.40 -12.48
C PHE A 18 -0.56 -9.94 -12.01
N ALA A 19 -1.60 -9.43 -11.35
CA ALA A 19 -1.47 -8.21 -10.58
C ALA A 19 -0.69 -8.48 -9.28
N HIS A 20 0.49 -7.86 -9.14
CA HIS A 20 1.24 -7.84 -7.88
C HIS A 20 0.56 -6.88 -6.91
N PHE A 21 -0.41 -7.41 -6.15
CA PHE A 21 -1.05 -6.66 -5.09
C PHE A 21 -0.14 -6.56 -3.88
N ASN A 22 0.00 -5.35 -3.35
CA ASN A 22 0.67 -5.12 -2.08
C ASN A 22 -0.34 -4.76 -1.01
N PHE A 23 -0.13 -5.29 0.19
CA PHE A 23 -0.99 -5.04 1.33
C PHE A 23 -0.19 -4.64 2.56
N GLY A 24 -0.84 -3.90 3.43
CA GLY A 24 -0.39 -3.64 4.80
C GLY A 24 -1.57 -3.71 5.75
N PHE A 25 -1.30 -4.05 7.00
CA PHE A 25 -2.32 -4.26 8.02
C PHE A 25 -1.88 -3.60 9.32
N THR A 26 -2.80 -2.89 9.96
CA THR A 26 -2.57 -2.28 11.27
C THR A 26 -3.80 -2.39 12.16
N TYR A 27 -3.58 -2.09 13.44
CA TYR A 27 -4.63 -1.78 14.40
C TYR A 27 -4.57 -0.28 14.71
N ASP A 28 -5.69 0.40 14.53
CA ASP A 28 -5.92 1.79 14.91
C ASP A 28 -6.47 1.82 16.33
N GLU A 29 -5.59 2.09 17.29
CA GLU A 29 -5.94 2.12 18.73
C GLU A 29 -6.94 3.22 19.06
N PHE A 30 -6.96 4.33 18.31
CA PHE A 30 -7.86 5.45 18.58
C PHE A 30 -9.29 5.11 18.16
N GLN A 31 -9.46 4.44 17.01
CA GLN A 31 -10.78 4.07 16.49
C GLN A 31 -11.24 2.67 16.95
N ASP A 32 -10.39 1.91 17.64
CA ASP A 32 -10.59 0.50 17.99
C ASP A 32 -11.02 -0.28 16.72
N ASP A 33 -10.16 -0.22 15.71
CA ASP A 33 -10.43 -0.78 14.39
C ASP A 33 -9.19 -1.39 13.77
N TYR A 34 -9.36 -2.50 13.07
CA TYR A 34 -8.33 -3.06 12.22
C TYR A 34 -8.47 -2.47 10.83
N LYS A 35 -7.36 -1.98 10.27
CA LYS A 35 -7.32 -1.39 8.94
C LYS A 35 -6.38 -2.16 8.02
N VAL A 36 -6.77 -2.32 6.77
CA VAL A 36 -5.95 -2.90 5.71
C VAL A 36 -5.73 -1.85 4.63
N VAL A 37 -4.49 -1.61 4.24
CA VAL A 37 -4.16 -0.85 3.03
C VAL A 37 -3.92 -1.84 1.90
N GLY A 38 -4.52 -1.60 0.75
CA GLY A 38 -4.28 -2.35 -0.46
C GLY A 38 -3.85 -1.45 -1.61
N PHE A 39 -2.87 -1.93 -2.37
CA PHE A 39 -2.38 -1.31 -3.59
C PHE A 39 -2.81 -2.18 -4.76
N PHE A 40 -3.60 -1.58 -5.66
CA PHE A 40 -4.26 -2.27 -6.75
C PHE A 40 -3.78 -1.67 -8.07
N PRO A 41 -2.80 -2.31 -8.74
CA PRO A 41 -2.37 -1.88 -10.07
C PRO A 41 -3.54 -1.95 -11.04
N VAL A 42 -3.74 -0.89 -11.83
CA VAL A 42 -4.77 -0.79 -12.86
C VAL A 42 -4.10 -0.76 -14.22
N TYR A 43 -4.36 -1.79 -15.02
CA TYR A 43 -3.82 -1.93 -16.36
C TYR A 43 -4.84 -1.44 -17.39
N THR A 44 -4.37 -0.74 -18.42
CA THR A 44 -5.15 -0.48 -19.63
C THR A 44 -4.66 -1.42 -20.74
N ASN A 45 -5.59 -1.84 -21.61
CA ASN A 45 -5.35 -2.88 -22.61
C ASN A 45 -4.06 -2.64 -23.42
N GLY A 46 -3.17 -3.64 -23.41
CA GLY A 46 -1.95 -3.65 -24.22
C GLY A 46 -0.70 -3.08 -23.54
N GLN A 47 -0.76 -2.67 -22.28
CA GLN A 47 0.43 -2.25 -21.53
C GLN A 47 1.06 -3.41 -20.74
N GLY A 48 2.39 -3.51 -20.77
CA GLY A 48 3.15 -4.44 -19.91
C GLY A 48 3.37 -3.91 -18.48
N HIS A 49 2.73 -2.80 -18.13
CA HIS A 49 2.89 -2.08 -16.88
C HIS A 49 1.55 -1.45 -16.50
N PRO A 50 1.25 -1.26 -15.19
CA PRO A 50 0.02 -0.59 -14.80
C PRO A 50 0.04 0.89 -15.25
N SER A 51 -1.14 1.40 -15.59
CA SER A 51 -1.35 2.80 -15.95
C SER A 51 -1.43 3.71 -14.72
N HIS A 52 -1.92 3.17 -13.59
CA HIS A 52 -1.83 3.79 -12.27
C HIS A 52 -2.04 2.73 -11.18
N VAL A 53 -1.81 3.11 -9.92
CA VAL A 53 -2.07 2.26 -8.76
C VAL A 53 -3.19 2.87 -7.92
N ASP A 54 -4.27 2.14 -7.78
CA ASP A 54 -5.35 2.48 -6.87
C ASP A 54 -4.95 2.09 -5.44
N VAL A 55 -4.91 3.07 -4.53
CA VAL A 55 -4.66 2.80 -3.10
C VAL A 55 -5.98 2.88 -2.34
N LYS A 56 -6.26 1.88 -1.51
CA LYS A 56 -7.52 1.81 -0.74
C LYS A 56 -7.27 1.36 0.69
N ILE A 57 -8.11 1.86 1.59
CA ILE A 57 -8.16 1.44 2.99
C ILE A 57 -9.45 0.69 3.23
N CYS A 58 -9.34 -0.51 3.80
CA CYS A 58 -10.45 -1.25 4.37
C CYS A 58 -10.49 -1.00 5.88
N SER A 59 -11.64 -0.61 6.40
CA SER A 59 -11.93 -0.70 7.84
C SER A 59 -12.65 -2.01 8.10
N LEU A 60 -12.19 -2.78 9.09
CA LEU A 60 -12.84 -4.04 9.47
C LEU A 60 -14.11 -3.76 10.28
N LYS A 61 -14.18 -2.63 10.98
CA LYS A 61 -15.35 -2.15 11.73
C LYS A 61 -16.50 -1.74 10.81
N SER A 62 -16.22 -1.00 9.74
CA SER A 62 -17.26 -0.62 8.75
C SER A 62 -17.48 -1.67 7.67
N ASP A 63 -16.62 -2.68 7.60
CA ASP A 63 -16.65 -3.74 6.59
C ASP A 63 -16.68 -3.21 5.16
N SER A 64 -15.90 -2.15 4.89
CA SER A 64 -15.89 -1.48 3.61
C SER A 64 -14.52 -0.96 3.20
N TRP A 65 -14.29 -0.93 1.88
CA TRP A 65 -13.15 -0.27 1.26
C TRP A 65 -13.51 1.16 0.88
N ARG A 66 -12.57 2.08 1.09
CA ARG A 66 -12.63 3.44 0.55
C ARG A 66 -11.33 3.79 -0.15
N ARG A 67 -11.40 4.72 -1.10
CA ARG A 67 -10.22 5.24 -1.80
C ARG A 67 -9.34 5.99 -0.80
N PHE A 68 -8.04 5.73 -0.87
CA PHE A 68 -7.00 6.51 -0.24
C PHE A 68 -6.41 7.50 -1.24
N ASP A 69 -5.69 8.49 -0.74
CA ASP A 69 -5.03 9.49 -1.59
C ASP A 69 -4.14 8.82 -2.64
N ASP A 70 -4.08 9.43 -3.81
CA ASP A 70 -3.19 8.98 -4.88
C ASP A 70 -1.76 9.29 -4.44
N LEU A 71 -0.92 8.26 -4.32
CA LEU A 71 0.49 8.38 -3.94
C LEU A 71 1.35 8.98 -5.07
N GLN A 72 0.80 9.95 -5.79
CA GLN A 72 1.38 10.58 -6.97
C GLN A 72 1.79 9.56 -8.04
N GLY A 73 0.98 8.50 -8.23
CA GLY A 73 1.26 7.45 -9.22
C GLY A 73 2.46 6.56 -8.89
N ARG A 74 2.95 6.53 -7.65
CA ARG A 74 4.06 5.67 -7.25
C ARG A 74 3.71 4.19 -7.29
N GLU A 75 4.67 3.42 -7.76
CA GLU A 75 4.58 1.96 -7.80
C GLU A 75 5.48 1.35 -6.74
N LEU A 76 4.89 0.48 -5.93
CA LEU A 76 5.59 -0.21 -4.87
C LEU A 76 6.36 -1.42 -5.39
N LEU A 77 7.51 -1.68 -4.79
CA LEU A 77 8.12 -3.00 -4.84
C LEU A 77 7.13 -4.04 -4.29
N GLY A 78 7.14 -5.25 -4.83
CA GLY A 78 6.25 -6.36 -4.47
C GLY A 78 6.39 -6.89 -3.03
N ASP A 79 7.02 -6.12 -2.15
CA ASP A 79 7.30 -6.49 -0.77
C ASP A 79 6.18 -6.07 0.19
N SER A 80 5.92 -6.93 1.17
CA SER A 80 4.96 -6.63 2.23
C SER A 80 5.40 -5.43 3.09
N ALA A 81 4.41 -4.68 3.56
CA ALA A 81 4.60 -3.52 4.43
C ALA A 81 5.43 -3.85 5.69
N LYS A 82 6.13 -2.84 6.22
CA LYS A 82 6.81 -2.88 7.51
C LYS A 82 6.13 -1.91 8.49
N PHE A 83 5.62 -2.43 9.60
CA PHE A 83 4.99 -1.62 10.63
C PHE A 83 6.03 -1.12 11.64
N VAL A 84 6.20 0.20 11.72
CA VAL A 84 7.18 0.85 12.61
C VAL A 84 6.54 2.11 13.21
N LYS A 85 6.53 2.22 14.53
CA LYS A 85 6.05 3.40 15.27
C LYS A 85 4.67 3.92 14.80
N GLY A 86 3.71 3.03 14.59
CA GLY A 86 2.34 3.41 14.19
C GLY A 86 2.13 3.58 12.69
N LYS A 87 3.18 3.51 11.87
CA LYS A 87 3.10 3.73 10.42
C LYS A 87 3.50 2.48 9.63
N LEU A 88 2.91 2.31 8.46
CA LEU A 88 3.28 1.26 7.51
C LEU A 88 4.24 1.81 6.46
N HIS A 89 5.29 1.06 6.17
CA HIS A 89 6.36 1.47 5.27
C HIS A 89 6.52 0.47 4.13
N TRP A 90 6.71 0.99 2.92
CA TRP A 90 7.05 0.23 1.73
C TRP A 90 8.21 0.89 1.01
N LEU A 91 8.82 0.15 0.10
CA LEU A 91 9.74 0.71 -0.87
C LEU A 91 9.02 0.88 -2.21
N ASP A 92 9.24 1.99 -2.88
CA ASP A 92 8.84 2.17 -4.28
C ASP A 92 9.91 1.63 -5.24
N MET A 93 9.59 1.61 -6.54
CA MET A 93 10.50 1.14 -7.60
C MET A 93 11.80 1.96 -7.70
N GLN A 94 11.85 3.16 -7.11
CA GLN A 94 13.04 4.02 -7.03
C GLN A 94 13.76 3.88 -5.68
N TRP A 95 13.40 2.85 -4.90
CA TRP A 95 13.92 2.58 -3.55
C TRP A 95 13.68 3.73 -2.56
N ASN A 96 12.70 4.61 -2.81
CA ASN A 96 12.23 5.56 -1.82
C ASN A 96 11.38 4.84 -0.79
N ILE A 97 11.42 5.32 0.46
CA ILE A 97 10.61 4.77 1.55
C ILE A 97 9.30 5.56 1.57
N ILE A 98 8.19 4.89 1.29
CA ILE A 98 6.85 5.46 1.42
C ILE A 98 6.26 5.02 2.75
N SER A 99 5.85 5.99 3.55
CA SER A 99 5.23 5.78 4.86
C SER A 99 3.77 6.22 4.81
N ILE A 100 2.88 5.40 5.37
CA ILE A 100 1.46 5.73 5.54
C ILE A 100 1.13 5.64 7.03
N ASP A 101 0.66 6.77 7.56
CA ASP A 101 0.02 6.86 8.86
C ASP A 101 -1.48 6.62 8.69
N LEU A 102 -2.01 5.58 9.34
CA LEU A 102 -3.42 5.20 9.23
C LEU A 102 -4.32 5.85 10.28
N THR A 103 -3.73 6.50 11.29
CA THR A 103 -4.45 7.32 12.25
C THR A 103 -4.78 8.67 11.62
N ASP A 104 -3.79 9.32 11.00
CA ASP A 104 -3.96 10.61 10.32
C ASP A 104 -4.36 10.47 8.84
N GLU A 105 -4.28 9.25 8.31
CA GLU A 105 -4.55 8.91 6.90
C GLU A 105 -3.75 9.78 5.92
N LYS A 106 -2.47 9.97 6.25
CA LYS A 106 -1.52 10.73 5.44
C LYS A 106 -0.37 9.83 5.03
N TRP A 107 0.19 10.14 3.88
CA TRP A 107 1.41 9.51 3.42
C TRP A 107 2.54 10.53 3.35
N GLU A 108 3.76 10.03 3.43
CA GLU A 108 4.97 10.81 3.26
C GLU A 108 6.05 9.95 2.60
N GLU A 109 6.95 10.60 1.87
CA GLU A 109 8.23 10.01 1.51
C GLU A 109 9.21 10.26 2.67
N VAL A 110 9.78 9.19 3.22
CA VAL A 110 10.75 9.26 4.31
C VAL A 110 12.14 9.41 3.73
N GLU A 111 12.97 10.22 4.39
CA GLU A 111 14.39 10.38 4.04
C GLU A 111 15.10 9.03 3.97
N LYS A 112 15.82 8.81 2.88
CA LYS A 112 16.58 7.56 2.69
C LYS A 112 17.74 7.48 3.68
N PRO A 113 18.02 6.30 4.23
CA PRO A 113 19.27 6.10 4.94
C PRO A 113 20.45 6.37 4.01
N SER A 114 21.53 6.97 4.51
CA SER A 114 22.72 7.30 3.73
C SER A 114 23.36 6.10 3.01
N CYS A 115 23.12 4.87 3.49
CA CYS A 115 23.58 3.65 2.83
C CYS A 115 22.84 3.31 1.52
N PHE A 116 21.76 4.02 1.19
CA PHE A 116 21.06 3.92 -0.11
C PHE A 116 21.62 4.89 -1.16
N GLU A 117 22.52 5.79 -0.78
CA GLU A 117 23.22 6.60 -1.76
C GLU A 117 24.14 5.69 -2.59
N ARG A 118 24.11 5.87 -3.92
CA ARG A 118 25.09 5.20 -4.79
C ARG A 118 26.48 5.55 -4.28
N CYS A 119 27.33 4.53 -4.08
CA CYS A 119 28.75 4.77 -3.86
C CYS A 119 29.25 5.72 -4.95
N PRO A 120 29.93 6.83 -4.61
CA PRO A 120 30.50 7.68 -5.61
C PRO A 120 31.43 6.83 -6.48
N THR A 121 31.20 6.87 -7.80
CA THR A 121 32.10 6.26 -8.77
C THR A 121 33.47 6.90 -8.59
N VAL A 122 34.44 6.10 -8.13
CA VAL A 122 35.86 6.47 -8.02
C VAL A 122 36.46 6.69 -9.40
#